data_AF-M5BFK5-F1
#
_entry.id   AF-M5BFK5-F1
#
_cell.length_a   1.000
_cell.length_b   1.000
_cell.length_c   1.000
_cell.angle_alpha   90.00
_cell.angle_beta   90.00
_cell.angle_gamma   90.00
#
_symmetry.space_group_name_H-M   'P 1'
#
loop_
_entity.id
_entity.type
_entity.pdbx_description
1 polymer ?
#
loop_
_entity_poly.entity_id
_entity_poly.type
_entity_poly.pdbx_seq_one_letter_code
_entity_poly.pdbx_strand_id
1 'polypeptide(L)'
;GTNWGWYAYDPGTNLIYFGTGNPAPWNETMRPGDNKWTMTIFGRDADTGEAKFGYQKTPHDEWDYAGVNVMMLSTQKDKAGKKRKLLTHPDRNGIVYTLDRENGDLVSANKLDDTVNWVKQVDLKSGLPVRDP
;
A
#
# COMPACT_ATOMS: atom_id res chain seq x y z
N GLY A 1 13.84 2.09 2.53
CA GLY A 1 12.88 2.12 3.64
C GLY A 1 13.02 0.86 4.48
N THR A 2 12.61 0.93 5.74
CA THR A 2 12.65 -0.17 6.73
C THR A 2 11.23 -0.68 7.03
N ASN A 3 11.06 -1.95 7.40
CA ASN A 3 9.76 -2.59 7.67
C ASN A 3 9.61 -2.97 9.15
N TRP A 4 9.22 -2.00 9.98
CA TRP A 4 9.15 -2.13 11.45
C TRP A 4 7.73 -2.26 12.01
N GLY A 5 6.73 -2.43 11.15
CA GLY A 5 5.34 -2.58 11.56
C GLY A 5 4.90 -4.03 11.66
N TRP A 6 3.79 -4.37 10.99
CA TRP A 6 3.10 -5.64 11.16
C TRP A 6 3.05 -6.47 9.86
N TYR A 7 2.74 -7.75 10.01
CA TYR A 7 2.66 -8.73 8.94
C TYR A 7 1.31 -9.43 8.94
N ALA A 8 0.88 -9.90 7.77
CA ALA A 8 -0.19 -10.88 7.64
C ALA A 8 0.28 -12.05 6.76
N TYR A 9 -0.40 -13.20 6.83
CA TYR A 9 -0.07 -14.38 6.06
C TYR A 9 -1.34 -15.08 5.57
N ASP A 10 -1.36 -15.51 4.30
CA ASP A 10 -2.44 -16.37 3.76
C ASP A 10 -1.85 -17.72 3.30
N PRO A 11 -2.09 -18.81 4.06
CA PRO A 11 -1.62 -20.16 3.70
C PRO A 11 -2.10 -20.64 2.33
N GLY A 12 -3.25 -20.18 1.84
CA GLY A 12 -3.78 -20.58 0.54
C GLY A 12 -3.02 -19.99 -0.64
N THR A 13 -2.26 -18.92 -0.42
CA THR A 13 -1.41 -18.27 -1.44
C THR A 13 0.07 -18.45 -1.17
N ASN A 14 0.44 -18.93 0.03
CA ASN A 14 1.81 -18.92 0.56
C ASN A 14 2.46 -17.52 0.62
N LEU A 15 1.67 -16.45 0.80
CA LEU A 15 2.17 -15.08 0.77
C LEU A 15 2.16 -14.43 2.15
N ILE A 16 3.29 -13.77 2.48
CA ILE A 16 3.45 -12.83 3.58
C ILE A 16 3.21 -11.41 3.05
N TYR A 17 2.39 -10.64 3.76
CA TYR A 17 2.02 -9.27 3.41
C TYR A 17 2.58 -8.28 4.43
N PHE A 18 3.27 -7.25 3.95
CA PHE A 18 3.80 -6.17 4.80
C PHE A 18 4.04 -4.90 4.01
N GLY A 19 4.24 -3.80 4.73
CA GLY A 19 4.55 -2.49 4.18
C GLY A 19 6.01 -2.08 4.41
N THR A 20 6.61 -1.40 3.44
CA THR A 20 7.94 -0.79 3.57
C THR A 20 7.83 0.69 3.94
N GLY A 21 8.73 1.16 4.81
CA GLY A 21 8.76 2.53 5.30
C GLY A 21 9.30 3.55 4.29
N ASN A 22 9.54 4.76 4.80
CA ASN A 22 9.91 5.96 4.04
C ASN A 22 11.30 5.90 3.37
N PRO A 23 11.53 6.74 2.34
CA PRO A 23 12.85 6.99 1.80
C PRO A 23 13.68 7.91 2.71
N ALA A 24 14.98 7.95 2.45
CA ALA A 24 15.94 8.80 3.15
C ALA A 24 16.76 9.62 2.13
N PRO A 25 17.17 10.86 2.48
CA PRO A 25 16.79 11.62 3.67
C PRO A 25 15.33 12.09 3.62
N TRP A 26 14.82 12.72 4.68
CA TRP A 26 13.47 13.34 4.62
C TRP A 26 13.39 14.46 3.60
N ASN A 27 14.46 15.26 3.45
CA ASN A 27 14.54 16.31 2.43
C ASN A 27 14.41 15.71 1.02
N GLU A 28 13.24 15.88 0.42
CA GLU A 28 12.86 15.28 -0.87
C GLU A 28 13.72 15.80 -2.03
N THR A 29 14.11 17.08 -1.98
CA THR A 29 14.90 17.74 -3.04
C THR A 29 16.24 17.05 -3.28
N MET A 30 16.76 16.31 -2.29
CA MET A 30 18.02 15.58 -2.37
C MET A 30 17.91 14.20 -3.05
N ARG A 31 16.70 13.71 -3.31
CA ARG A 31 16.44 12.34 -3.79
C ARG A 31 15.37 12.30 -4.88
N PRO A 32 15.61 12.93 -6.05
CA PRO A 32 14.64 12.95 -7.14
C PRO A 32 14.24 11.54 -7.60
N GLY A 33 12.98 11.42 -8.03
CA GLY A 33 12.37 10.20 -8.57
C GLY A 33 11.51 9.45 -7.56
N ASP A 34 10.75 8.46 -8.01
CA ASP A 34 9.72 7.77 -7.20
C ASP A 34 10.23 7.10 -5.90
N ASN A 35 11.54 6.94 -5.76
CA ASN A 35 12.23 6.25 -4.67
C ASN A 35 11.72 4.81 -4.43
N LYS A 36 11.34 4.11 -5.51
CA LYS A 36 10.92 2.71 -5.42
C LYS A 36 12.03 1.84 -4.80
N TRP A 37 11.72 0.90 -3.93
CA TRP A 37 10.39 0.43 -3.50
C TRP A 37 10.06 0.81 -2.05
N THR A 38 10.28 2.08 -1.66
CA THR A 38 9.76 2.59 -0.38
C THR A 38 8.25 2.85 -0.45
N MET A 39 7.57 2.88 0.69
CA MET A 39 6.11 3.11 0.76
C MET A 39 5.28 2.07 0.01
N THR A 40 5.79 0.84 -0.10
CA THR A 40 5.19 -0.23 -0.90
C THR A 40 4.52 -1.28 -0.02
N ILE A 41 3.29 -1.65 -0.37
CA ILE A 41 2.63 -2.89 0.10
C ILE A 41 3.19 -4.04 -0.74
N PHE A 42 3.77 -5.04 -0.09
CA PHE A 42 4.27 -6.25 -0.74
C PHE A 42 3.43 -7.47 -0.40
N GLY A 43 3.31 -8.39 -1.36
CA GLY A 43 3.01 -9.81 -1.12
C GLY A 43 4.21 -10.64 -1.58
N ARG A 44 4.88 -11.32 -0.65
CA ARG A 44 6.07 -12.14 -0.93
C ARG A 44 5.83 -13.60 -0.59
N ASP A 45 6.36 -14.50 -1.41
CA ASP A 45 6.32 -15.93 -1.12
C ASP A 45 7.08 -16.25 0.18
N ALA A 46 6.47 -17.08 1.03
CA ALA A 46 6.97 -17.35 2.38
C ALA A 46 8.22 -18.24 2.38
N ASP A 47 8.41 -19.07 1.36
CA ASP A 47 9.54 -20.00 1.28
C ASP A 47 10.76 -19.34 0.64
N THR A 48 10.55 -18.53 -0.39
CA THR A 48 11.62 -17.95 -1.22
C THR A 48 11.87 -16.47 -0.95
N GLY A 49 10.89 -15.75 -0.40
CA GLY A 49 10.93 -14.29 -0.25
C GLY A 49 10.75 -13.51 -1.55
N GLU A 50 10.50 -14.18 -2.68
CA GLU A 50 10.25 -13.52 -3.97
C GLU A 50 8.95 -12.71 -3.92
N ALA A 51 8.99 -11.49 -4.46
CA ALA A 51 7.80 -10.63 -4.51
C ALA A 51 6.87 -11.08 -5.63
N LYS A 52 5.64 -11.47 -5.27
CA LYS A 52 4.57 -11.72 -6.24
C LYS A 52 3.97 -10.42 -6.77
N PHE A 53 3.80 -9.44 -5.89
CA PHE A 53 3.38 -8.09 -6.26
C PHE A 53 3.95 -7.04 -5.31
N GLY A 54 4.00 -5.79 -5.79
CA GLY A 54 4.36 -4.62 -5.01
C GLY A 54 3.60 -3.38 -5.48
N TYR A 55 2.80 -2.76 -4.61
CA TYR A 55 2.06 -1.54 -4.89
C TYR A 55 2.62 -0.36 -4.07
N GLN A 56 3.22 0.62 -4.75
CA GLN A 56 3.78 1.82 -4.09
C GLN A 56 2.68 2.86 -3.84
N LYS A 57 2.38 3.11 -2.57
CA LYS A 57 1.30 4.02 -2.13
C LYS A 57 1.66 5.50 -2.28
N THR A 58 2.91 5.84 -1.93
CA THR A 58 3.40 7.22 -1.86
C THR A 58 4.71 7.33 -2.65
N PRO A 59 4.66 7.45 -3.99
CA PRO A 59 5.84 7.71 -4.82
C PRO A 59 6.44 9.07 -4.46
N HIS A 60 7.77 9.13 -4.35
CA HIS A 60 8.51 10.33 -3.94
C HIS A 60 7.86 10.98 -2.70
N ASP A 61 7.93 10.28 -1.56
CA ASP A 61 7.36 10.77 -0.31
C ASP A 61 7.99 12.12 0.08
N GLU A 62 7.20 13.06 0.58
CA GLU A 62 7.68 14.39 1.01
C GLU A 62 7.35 14.68 2.48
N TRP A 63 6.75 13.71 3.20
CA TRP A 63 6.11 13.94 4.50
C TRP A 63 6.41 12.89 5.57
N ASP A 64 7.31 11.94 5.31
CA ASP A 64 7.56 10.81 6.20
C ASP A 64 6.28 9.96 6.43
N TYR A 65 5.50 9.68 5.39
CA TYR A 65 4.34 8.78 5.52
C TYR A 65 4.75 7.30 5.51
N ALA A 66 5.64 6.90 6.43
CA ALA A 66 6.25 5.57 6.46
C ALA A 66 5.20 4.44 6.41
N GLY A 67 5.15 3.73 5.29
CA GLY A 67 4.03 2.87 4.93
C GLY A 67 3.99 1.49 5.60
N VAL A 68 4.18 1.40 6.92
CA VAL A 68 4.40 0.14 7.68
C VAL A 68 3.19 -0.37 8.47
N ASN A 69 2.03 0.29 8.37
CA ASN A 69 0.85 0.00 9.19
C ASN A 69 0.29 -1.43 9.01
N VAL A 70 -0.66 -1.80 9.88
CA VAL A 70 -1.31 -3.12 9.93
C VAL A 70 -1.85 -3.60 8.57
N MET A 71 -1.78 -4.91 8.35
CA MET A 71 -2.39 -5.61 7.21
C MET A 71 -3.53 -6.49 7.71
N MET A 72 -4.77 -6.22 7.29
CA MET A 72 -5.95 -7.00 7.70
C MET A 72 -6.48 -7.81 6.53
N LEU A 73 -6.50 -9.14 6.64
CA LEU A 73 -7.01 -10.02 5.60
C LEU A 73 -8.51 -10.28 5.80
N SER A 74 -9.29 -10.24 4.72
CA SER A 74 -10.71 -10.55 4.77
C SER A 74 -11.18 -11.21 3.48
N THR A 75 -12.35 -11.87 3.51
CA THR A 75 -13.01 -12.36 2.30
C THR A 75 -14.41 -11.76 2.26
N GLN A 76 -14.71 -10.99 1.22
CA GLN A 76 -15.96 -10.23 1.09
C GLN A 76 -16.54 -10.38 -0.31
N LYS A 77 -17.83 -10.09 -0.48
CA LYS A 77 -18.43 -9.96 -1.82
C LYS A 77 -18.26 -8.50 -2.29
N ASP A 78 -17.84 -8.31 -3.53
CA ASP A 78 -17.85 -6.97 -4.13
C ASP A 78 -19.27 -6.54 -4.55
N LYS A 79 -19.39 -5.34 -5.13
CA LYS A 79 -20.67 -4.78 -5.59
C LYS A 79 -21.37 -5.65 -6.65
N ALA A 80 -20.63 -6.47 -7.39
CA ALA A 80 -21.18 -7.41 -8.37
C ALA A 80 -21.51 -8.78 -7.74
N GLY A 81 -21.31 -8.96 -6.44
CA GLY A 81 -21.54 -10.21 -5.72
C GLY A 81 -20.40 -11.23 -5.83
N LYS A 82 -19.30 -10.90 -6.53
CA LYS A 82 -18.14 -11.79 -6.68
C LYS A 82 -17.38 -11.83 -5.34
N LYS A 83 -17.08 -13.03 -4.84
CA LYS A 83 -16.21 -13.20 -3.67
C LYS A 83 -14.79 -12.76 -4.02
N ARG A 84 -14.20 -11.94 -3.16
CA ARG A 84 -12.85 -11.37 -3.28
C ARG A 84 -12.06 -11.69 -2.03
N LYS A 85 -10.80 -12.06 -2.21
CA LYS A 85 -9.83 -12.25 -1.14
C LYS A 85 -9.05 -10.95 -1.00
N LEU A 86 -9.25 -10.25 0.11
CA LEU A 86 -8.80 -8.87 0.28
C LEU A 86 -7.72 -8.73 1.35
N LEU A 87 -6.89 -7.70 1.16
CA LEU A 87 -6.02 -7.09 2.15
C LEU A 87 -6.46 -5.63 2.32
N THR A 88 -6.72 -5.20 3.55
CA THR A 88 -7.06 -3.81 3.90
C THR A 88 -5.99 -3.20 4.80
N HIS A 89 -5.58 -1.98 4.49
CA HIS A 89 -4.43 -1.30 5.06
C HIS A 89 -4.69 0.21 5.23
N PRO A 90 -4.95 0.70 6.46
CA PRO A 90 -4.99 2.13 6.75
C PRO A 90 -3.56 2.68 6.85
N ASP A 91 -3.15 3.52 5.90
CA ASP A 91 -1.78 4.03 5.81
C ASP A 91 -1.57 5.34 6.60
N ARG A 92 -0.29 5.67 6.87
CA ARG A 92 0.12 6.96 7.47
C ARG A 92 -0.31 8.16 6.65
N ASN A 93 -0.41 8.01 5.33
CA ASN A 93 -0.82 9.08 4.43
C ASN A 93 -2.33 9.41 4.50
N GLY A 94 -3.08 8.83 5.43
CA GLY A 94 -4.50 9.12 5.60
C GLY A 94 -5.41 8.40 4.60
N ILE A 95 -4.91 7.47 3.80
CA ILE A 95 -5.70 6.66 2.87
C ILE A 95 -5.83 5.22 3.39
N VAL A 96 -7.05 4.68 3.35
CA VAL A 96 -7.29 3.24 3.53
C VAL A 96 -7.29 2.55 2.18
N TYR A 97 -6.27 1.73 1.97
CA TYR A 97 -6.13 0.91 0.76
C TYR A 97 -6.78 -0.45 0.98
N THR A 98 -7.52 -0.93 -0.01
CA THR A 98 -7.94 -2.33 -0.10
C THR A 98 -7.50 -2.90 -1.44
N LEU A 99 -6.73 -3.99 -1.39
CA LEU A 99 -6.20 -4.69 -2.56
C LEU A 99 -6.75 -6.12 -2.61
N ASP A 100 -6.83 -6.68 -3.80
CA ASP A 100 -6.97 -8.13 -3.98
C ASP A 100 -5.64 -8.78 -3.60
N ARG A 101 -5.65 -9.60 -2.54
CA ARG A 101 -4.41 -10.09 -1.95
C ARG A 101 -3.74 -11.18 -2.78
N GLU A 102 -4.42 -11.74 -3.78
CA GLU A 102 -3.84 -12.79 -4.61
C GLU A 102 -2.91 -12.24 -5.71
N ASN A 103 -3.17 -11.01 -6.18
CA ASN A 103 -2.45 -10.41 -7.32
C ASN A 103 -2.02 -8.95 -7.12
N GLY A 104 -2.49 -8.27 -6.07
CA GLY A 104 -2.15 -6.88 -5.78
C GLY A 104 -3.03 -5.83 -6.47
N ASP A 105 -4.11 -6.23 -7.14
CA ASP A 105 -5.00 -5.28 -7.83
C ASP A 105 -5.69 -4.34 -6.84
N LEU A 106 -5.69 -3.04 -7.14
CA LEU A 106 -6.32 -2.03 -6.31
C LEU A 106 -7.85 -2.13 -6.41
N VAL A 107 -8.52 -2.27 -5.25
CA VAL A 107 -9.99 -2.38 -5.16
C VAL A 107 -10.60 -1.07 -4.73
N SER A 108 -10.01 -0.42 -3.72
CA SER A 108 -10.40 0.91 -3.26
C SER A 108 -9.23 1.61 -2.55
N ALA A 109 -9.29 2.93 -2.51
CA ALA A 109 -8.33 3.80 -1.85
C ALA A 109 -9.04 5.08 -1.40
N ASN A 110 -9.63 5.04 -0.19
CA ASN A 110 -10.49 6.10 0.32
C ASN A 110 -9.78 6.88 1.43
N LYS A 111 -10.03 8.20 1.52
CA LYS A 111 -9.56 9.00 2.66
C LYS A 111 -10.16 8.47 3.96
N LEU A 112 -9.33 8.39 5.01
CA LEU A 112 -9.76 8.09 6.38
C LEU A 112 -10.65 9.20 6.94
N ASP A 113 -10.35 10.44 6.59
CA ASP A 113 -11.02 11.64 7.06
C ASP A 113 -11.02 12.70 5.94
N ASP A 114 -12.02 13.59 5.92
CA ASP A 114 -12.16 14.60 4.87
C ASP A 114 -11.10 15.72 4.95
N THR A 115 -10.39 15.83 6.07
CA THR A 115 -9.29 16.79 6.26
C THR A 115 -7.98 16.42 5.57
N VAL A 116 -7.84 15.20 5.02
CA VAL A 116 -6.63 14.79 4.27
C VAL A 116 -6.48 15.65 3.01
N ASN A 117 -5.36 16.38 2.91
CA ASN A 117 -5.17 17.44 1.91
C ASN A 117 -3.87 17.36 1.08
N TRP A 118 -2.98 16.39 1.29
CA TRP A 118 -1.79 16.21 0.41
C TRP A 118 -2.15 15.57 -0.94
N VAL A 119 -3.32 14.93 -1.00
CA VAL A 119 -3.81 14.16 -2.14
C VAL A 119 -5.29 14.50 -2.38
N LYS A 120 -5.64 14.77 -3.64
CA LYS A 120 -7.03 14.97 -4.04
C LYS A 120 -7.78 13.65 -3.98
N GLN A 121 -7.24 12.64 -4.65
CA GLN A 121 -7.73 11.28 -4.70
C GLN A 121 -6.62 10.32 -5.15
N VAL A 122 -6.82 9.01 -4.99
CA VAL A 122 -6.04 7.99 -5.68
C VAL A 122 -6.80 7.60 -6.96
N ASP A 123 -6.17 7.75 -8.11
CA ASP A 123 -6.74 7.30 -9.38
C ASP A 123 -6.65 5.78 -9.46
N LEU A 124 -7.81 5.10 -9.42
CA LEU A 124 -7.86 3.63 -9.36
C LEU A 124 -7.42 2.95 -10.67
N LYS A 125 -7.39 3.67 -11.79
CA LYS A 125 -7.01 3.10 -13.09
C LYS A 125 -5.50 3.06 -13.25
N SER A 126 -4.83 4.13 -12.85
CA SER A 126 -3.36 4.25 -12.86
C SER A 126 -2.72 3.70 -11.59
N GLY A 127 -3.46 3.64 -10.48
CA GLY A 127 -2.94 3.31 -9.15
C GLY A 127 -2.11 4.42 -8.52
N LEU A 128 -2.17 5.65 -9.04
CA LEU A 128 -1.34 6.76 -8.58
C LEU A 128 -2.13 7.79 -7.75
N PRO A 129 -1.53 8.34 -6.68
CA PRO A 129 -2.12 9.48 -5.97
C PRO A 129 -2.04 10.75 -6.83
N VAL A 130 -3.17 11.43 -7.01
CA VAL A 130 -3.24 12.77 -7.61
C VAL A 130 -2.90 13.77 -6.52
N ARG A 131 -1.64 14.21 -6.48
CA ARG A 131 -1.11 15.14 -5.48
C ARG A 131 -1.88 16.47 -5.48
N ASP A 132 -2.01 17.07 -4.31
CA ASP A 132 -2.56 18.40 -4.12
C ASP A 132 -1.44 19.32 -3.61
N PRO A 133 -0.71 20.00 -4.52
CA PRO A 133 0.42 20.86 -4.17
C PRO A 133 0.00 22.22 -3.59
#